data_AF-A0A3A0CH58-F1
#
_entry.id   AF-A0A3A0CH58-F1
#
_cell.length_a   1.000
_cell.length_b   1.000
_cell.length_c   1.000
_cell.angle_alpha   90.00
_cell.angle_beta   90.00
_cell.angle_gamma   90.00
#
_symmetry.space_group_name_H-M   'P 1'
#
loop_
_entity.id
_entity.type
_entity.pdbx_description
1 polymer ?
#
loop_
_entity_poly.entity_id
_entity_poly.type
_entity_poly.pdbx_seq_one_letter_code
_entity_poly.pdbx_strand_id
1 'polypeptide(L)'
;MGSARQRFDDLAGALNFGAAQTASIRESLNLLLPRLGELVGSFDAALKCPAGARLFAGLEGERRDQLQSLMASFILRTVNCNFDEAYCDYAVEVSGGGQVPPGFFALGLSLAQDFVCGALPAVERDSAKLSAMLTAWNRLLAVLKELTRP
;
A
#
# COMPACT_ATOMS: atom_id res chain seq x y z
N MET A 1 19.51 -3.30 -15.32
CA MET A 1 18.36 -2.68 -14.64
C MET A 1 18.89 -1.94 -13.42
N GLY A 2 18.48 -0.70 -13.17
CA GLY A 2 18.89 0.05 -11.99
C GLY A 2 18.36 -0.58 -10.69
N SER A 3 18.87 -0.12 -9.53
CA SER A 3 18.40 -0.60 -8.23
C SER A 3 16.91 -0.30 -8.01
N ALA A 4 16.25 -1.00 -7.09
CA ALA A 4 14.85 -0.73 -6.75
C ALA A 4 14.65 0.74 -6.33
N ARG A 5 15.62 1.28 -5.59
CA ARG A 5 15.64 2.70 -5.19
C ARG A 5 15.66 3.65 -6.38
N GLN A 6 16.52 3.41 -7.36
CA GLN A 6 16.62 4.25 -8.56
C GLN A 6 15.32 4.22 -9.36
N ARG A 7 14.72 3.03 -9.52
CA ARG A 7 13.41 2.88 -10.17
C ARG A 7 12.31 3.63 -9.42
N PHE A 8 12.32 3.59 -8.09
CA PHE A 8 11.39 4.37 -7.28
C PHE A 8 11.57 5.88 -7.53
N ASP A 9 12.82 6.38 -7.56
CA ASP A 9 13.10 7.80 -7.85
C ASP A 9 12.60 8.23 -9.23
N ASP A 10 12.86 7.43 -10.26
CA ASP A 10 12.41 7.73 -11.63
C ASP A 10 10.87 7.80 -11.70
N LEU A 11 10.18 6.84 -11.08
CA LEU A 11 8.71 6.80 -11.00
C LEU A 11 8.15 7.97 -10.17
N ALA A 12 8.77 8.26 -9.03
CA ALA A 12 8.38 9.35 -8.16
C ALA A 12 8.54 10.70 -8.87
N GLY A 13 9.65 10.89 -9.59
CA GLY A 13 9.89 12.06 -10.44
C GLY A 13 8.83 12.21 -11.52
N ALA A 14 8.52 11.14 -12.25
CA ALA A 14 7.50 11.13 -13.30
C ALA A 14 6.09 11.46 -12.77
N LEU A 15 5.78 11.06 -11.54
CA LEU A 15 4.48 11.27 -10.90
C LEU A 15 4.43 12.53 -10.02
N ASN A 16 5.49 13.33 -9.98
CA ASN A 16 5.63 14.49 -9.10
C ASN A 16 5.35 14.11 -7.62
N PHE A 17 5.95 13.01 -7.18
CA PHE A 17 5.92 12.54 -5.81
C PHE A 17 7.21 12.96 -5.10
N GLY A 18 7.12 13.89 -4.16
CA GLY A 18 8.27 14.39 -3.41
C GLY A 18 7.94 14.73 -1.97
N ALA A 19 8.69 15.68 -1.40
CA ALA A 19 8.59 16.05 0.01
C ALA A 19 7.18 16.53 0.40
N ALA A 20 6.50 17.28 -0.47
CA ALA A 20 5.13 17.75 -0.22
C ALA A 20 4.13 16.60 -0.11
N GLN A 21 4.19 15.63 -1.02
CA GLN A 21 3.31 14.44 -0.99
C GLN A 21 3.62 13.57 0.23
N THR A 22 4.90 13.41 0.56
CA THR A 22 5.34 12.70 1.76
C THR A 22 4.77 13.36 3.02
N ALA A 23 4.81 14.69 3.11
CA ALA A 23 4.22 15.44 4.22
C ALA A 23 2.70 15.26 4.30
N SER A 24 1.99 15.34 3.17
CA SER A 24 0.54 15.10 3.13
C SER A 24 0.16 13.68 3.55
N ILE A 25 0.94 12.66 3.17
CA ILE A 25 0.71 11.29 3.62
C ILE A 25 0.92 11.19 5.13
N ARG A 26 2.02 11.74 5.68
CA ARG A 26 2.27 11.75 7.13
C ARG A 26 1.15 12.43 7.91
N GLU A 27 0.64 13.57 7.43
CA GLU A 27 -0.49 14.26 8.04
C GLU A 27 -1.76 13.38 8.00
N SER A 28 -2.05 12.79 6.84
CA SER A 28 -3.22 11.92 6.64
C SER A 28 -3.19 10.67 7.53
N LEU A 29 -2.01 10.11 7.80
CA LEU A 29 -1.86 8.90 8.62
C LEU A 29 -2.31 9.14 10.06
N ASN A 30 -2.05 10.33 10.63
CA ASN A 30 -2.55 10.68 11.96
C ASN A 30 -4.08 10.64 12.05
N LEU A 31 -4.77 10.93 10.95
CA LEU A 31 -6.23 10.88 10.86
C LEU A 31 -6.75 9.45 10.61
N LEU A 32 -5.97 8.64 9.89
CA LEU A 32 -6.35 7.28 9.49
C LEU A 32 -5.97 6.21 10.52
N LEU A 33 -5.00 6.45 11.41
CA LEU A 33 -4.55 5.50 12.44
C LEU A 33 -5.72 4.86 13.23
N PRO A 34 -6.73 5.61 13.73
CA PRO A 34 -7.86 5.04 14.46
C PRO A 34 -8.74 4.10 13.60
N ARG A 35 -8.62 4.17 12.27
CA ARG A 35 -9.46 3.47 11.31
C ARG A 35 -8.73 2.34 10.58
N LEU A 36 -7.47 2.06 10.91
CA LEU A 36 -6.70 0.98 10.28
C LEU A 36 -7.37 -0.39 10.41
N GLY A 37 -8.20 -0.61 11.43
CA GLY A 37 -9.02 -1.82 11.56
C GLY A 37 -9.97 -2.06 10.37
N GLU A 38 -10.44 -0.99 9.72
CA GLU A 38 -11.31 -1.08 8.54
C GLU A 38 -10.54 -1.61 7.31
N LEU A 39 -9.27 -1.21 7.16
CA LEU A 39 -8.40 -1.74 6.11
C LEU A 39 -8.17 -3.24 6.31
N VAL A 40 -7.81 -3.64 7.53
CA VAL A 40 -7.63 -5.06 7.88
C VAL A 40 -8.91 -5.87 7.64
N GLY A 41 -10.06 -5.33 8.03
CA GLY A 41 -11.37 -5.95 7.77
C GLY A 41 -11.68 -6.10 6.29
N SER A 42 -11.31 -5.11 5.46
CA SER A 42 -11.51 -5.16 4.01
C SER A 42 -10.67 -6.25 3.35
N PHE A 43 -9.43 -6.43 3.81
CA PHE A 43 -8.58 -7.55 3.38
C PHE A 43 -9.16 -8.91 3.77
N ASP A 44 -9.59 -9.06 5.02
CA ASP A 44 -10.19 -10.32 5.48
C ASP A 44 -11.48 -10.65 4.71
N ALA A 45 -12.32 -9.66 4.42
CA ALA A 45 -13.50 -9.82 3.58
C ALA A 45 -13.14 -10.22 2.14
N ALA A 46 -12.12 -9.59 1.55
CA ALA A 46 -11.64 -9.94 0.21
C ALA A 46 -11.13 -11.39 0.14
N LEU A 47 -10.43 -11.86 1.17
CA LEU A 47 -9.96 -13.24 1.29
C LEU A 47 -11.10 -14.25 1.45
N LYS A 48 -12.17 -13.88 2.16
CA LYS A 48 -13.31 -14.76 2.45
C LYS A 48 -14.34 -14.83 1.32
N CYS A 49 -14.31 -13.90 0.35
CA CYS A 49 -15.28 -13.93 -0.75
C CYS A 49 -15.00 -15.11 -1.72
N PRO A 50 -16.00 -15.65 -2.44
CA PRO A 50 -15.81 -16.84 -3.29
C PRO A 50 -14.76 -16.66 -4.41
N ALA A 51 -14.54 -15.45 -4.89
CA ALA A 51 -13.49 -15.16 -5.86
C ALA A 51 -12.10 -15.13 -5.18
N GLY A 52 -11.98 -14.48 -4.03
CA GLY A 52 -10.75 -14.47 -3.23
C GLY A 52 -10.36 -15.86 -2.75
N ALA A 53 -11.31 -16.62 -2.20
CA ALA A 53 -11.07 -17.99 -1.77
C ALA A 53 -10.54 -18.90 -2.89
N ARG A 54 -10.92 -18.65 -4.15
CA ARG A 54 -10.37 -19.36 -5.33
C ARG A 54 -8.98 -18.87 -5.71
N LEU A 55 -8.74 -17.56 -5.69
CA LEU A 55 -7.43 -16.97 -5.97
C LEU A 55 -6.38 -17.35 -4.93
N PHE A 56 -6.82 -17.64 -3.71
CA PHE A 56 -5.98 -17.98 -2.55
C PHE A 56 -6.17 -19.42 -2.08
N ALA A 57 -6.77 -20.27 -2.91
CA ALA A 57 -6.90 -21.70 -2.61
C ALA A 57 -5.50 -22.31 -2.40
N GLY A 58 -5.26 -22.91 -1.24
CA GLY A 58 -3.94 -23.44 -0.85
C GLY A 58 -3.07 -22.50 0.00
N LEU A 59 -3.56 -21.30 0.33
CA LEU A 59 -3.04 -20.47 1.42
C LEU A 59 -3.81 -20.76 2.71
N GLU A 60 -3.51 -21.91 3.32
CA GLU A 60 -4.10 -22.31 4.60
C GLU A 60 -3.05 -22.29 5.71
N GLY A 61 -3.51 -22.09 6.96
CA GLY A 61 -2.65 -22.08 8.15
C GLY A 61 -1.54 -21.03 8.09
N GLU A 62 -0.30 -21.45 8.35
CA GLU A 62 0.87 -20.57 8.52
C GLU A 62 1.12 -19.61 7.35
N ARG A 63 0.76 -19.99 6.11
CA ARG A 63 0.95 -19.12 4.94
C ARG A 63 0.04 -17.89 4.97
N ARG A 64 -1.19 -18.04 5.50
CA ARG A 64 -2.12 -16.92 5.66
C ARG A 64 -1.63 -15.94 6.73
N ASP A 65 -1.12 -16.47 7.83
CA ASP A 65 -0.57 -15.65 8.92
C ASP A 65 0.69 -14.91 8.48
N GLN A 66 1.56 -15.56 7.70
CA GLN A 66 2.71 -14.92 7.06
C GLN A 66 2.30 -13.78 6.12
N LEU A 67 1.27 -13.98 5.30
CA LEU A 67 0.75 -12.92 4.41
C LEU A 67 0.19 -11.74 5.19
N GLN A 68 -0.57 -11.98 6.26
CA GLN A 68 -1.06 -10.93 7.14
C GLN A 68 0.09 -10.16 7.80
N SER A 69 1.13 -10.86 8.27
CA SER A 69 2.33 -10.26 8.86
C SER A 69 3.10 -9.41 7.83
N LEU A 70 3.29 -9.92 6.61
CA LEU A 70 3.93 -9.20 5.51
C LEU A 70 3.20 -7.91 5.17
N MET A 71 1.87 -7.96 5.10
CA MET A 71 1.05 -6.77 4.87
C MET A 71 1.12 -5.77 6.01
N ALA A 72 1.03 -6.22 7.26
CA ALA A 72 1.14 -5.35 8.42
C ALA A 72 2.51 -4.64 8.44
N SER A 73 3.59 -5.39 8.18
CA SER A 73 4.95 -4.85 8.03
C SER A 73 5.03 -3.84 6.87
N PHE A 74 4.43 -4.15 5.72
CA PHE A 74 4.40 -3.24 4.57
C PHE A 74 3.64 -1.94 4.88
N ILE A 75 2.49 -2.04 5.55
CA ILE A 75 1.71 -0.88 6.00
C ILE A 75 2.57 -0.04 6.96
N LEU A 76 3.15 -0.64 8.01
CA LEU A 76 3.98 0.07 9.00
C LEU A 76 5.18 0.78 8.35
N ARG A 77 5.88 0.12 7.42
CA ARG A 77 6.99 0.72 6.67
C ARG A 77 6.53 1.87 5.78
N THR A 78 5.36 1.73 5.15
CA THR A 78 4.75 2.78 4.33
C THR A 78 4.30 3.97 5.19
N VAL A 79 3.77 3.70 6.40
CA VAL A 79 3.39 4.73 7.38
C VAL A 79 4.59 5.57 7.82
N ASN A 80 5.77 4.95 7.97
CA ASN A 80 6.99 5.68 8.29
C ASN A 80 7.42 6.67 7.21
N CYS A 81 6.89 6.58 5.99
CA CYS A 81 7.13 7.53 4.91
C CYS A 81 8.63 7.81 4.68
N ASN A 82 9.43 6.75 4.79
CA ASN A 82 10.86 6.76 4.51
C ASN A 82 11.10 5.75 3.38
N PHE A 83 11.18 6.26 2.16
CA PHE A 83 11.31 5.47 0.93
C PHE A 83 12.80 5.30 0.56
N ASP A 84 13.59 4.80 1.52
CA ASP A 84 15.01 4.52 1.33
C ASP A 84 15.25 3.21 0.54
N GLU A 85 16.51 2.85 0.35
CA GLU A 85 16.88 1.65 -0.41
C GLU A 85 16.32 0.38 0.23
N ALA A 86 16.40 0.27 1.57
CA ALA A 86 15.85 -0.86 2.31
C ALA A 86 14.33 -0.98 2.17
N TYR A 87 13.59 0.13 2.11
CA TYR A 87 12.16 0.11 1.80
C TYR A 87 11.90 -0.40 0.38
N CYS A 88 12.62 0.12 -0.61
CA CYS A 88 12.40 -0.21 -2.02
C CYS A 88 12.71 -1.67 -2.31
N ASP A 89 13.83 -2.18 -1.78
CA ASP A 89 14.21 -3.59 -1.91
C ASP A 89 13.18 -4.49 -1.23
N TYR A 90 12.77 -4.16 0.00
CA TYR A 90 11.70 -4.89 0.70
C TYR A 90 10.39 -4.94 -0.12
N ALA A 91 9.97 -3.82 -0.72
CA ALA A 91 8.75 -3.79 -1.52
C ALA A 91 8.83 -4.71 -2.74
N VAL A 92 9.96 -4.71 -3.45
CA VAL A 92 10.20 -5.58 -4.61
C VAL A 92 10.27 -7.05 -4.17
N GLU A 93 11.07 -7.37 -3.15
CA GLU A 93 11.23 -8.73 -2.62
C GLU A 93 9.91 -9.33 -2.15
N VAL A 94 9.11 -8.58 -1.40
CA VAL A 94 7.80 -9.06 -0.91
C VAL A 94 6.84 -9.27 -2.08
N SER A 95 6.82 -8.37 -3.06
CA SER A 95 5.90 -8.47 -4.19
C SER A 95 6.22 -9.64 -5.14
N GLY A 96 7.51 -9.97 -5.31
CA GLY A 96 7.98 -11.04 -6.18
C GLY A 96 8.30 -12.35 -5.45
N GLY A 97 8.20 -12.35 -4.12
CA GLY A 97 8.53 -13.50 -3.28
C GLY A 97 7.56 -14.65 -3.50
N GLY A 98 8.09 -15.88 -3.56
CA GLY A 98 7.27 -17.10 -3.78
C GLY A 98 6.23 -17.41 -2.70
N GLN A 99 6.19 -16.64 -1.62
CA GLN A 99 5.17 -16.71 -0.57
C GLN A 99 3.94 -15.84 -0.86
N VAL A 100 4.06 -14.87 -1.77
CA VAL A 100 2.98 -13.96 -2.15
C VAL A 100 2.37 -14.43 -3.47
N PRO A 101 1.08 -14.82 -3.51
CA PRO A 101 0.44 -15.22 -4.75
C PRO A 101 0.50 -14.10 -5.79
N PRO A 102 0.63 -14.44 -7.09
CA PRO A 102 0.53 -13.47 -8.16
C PRO A 102 -0.72 -12.61 -8.03
N GLY A 103 -0.55 -11.28 -8.09
CA GLY A 103 -1.66 -10.32 -8.01
C GLY A 103 -2.14 -9.98 -6.59
N PHE A 104 -1.70 -10.69 -5.54
CA PHE A 104 -2.08 -10.36 -4.17
C PHE A 104 -1.61 -8.96 -3.76
N PHE A 105 -0.38 -8.62 -4.13
CA PHE A 105 0.18 -7.30 -3.83
C PHE A 105 -0.62 -6.18 -4.53
N ALA A 106 -0.95 -6.37 -5.81
CA ALA A 106 -1.78 -5.42 -6.56
C ALA A 106 -3.20 -5.27 -5.97
N LEU A 107 -3.81 -6.38 -5.53
CA LEU A 107 -5.08 -6.35 -4.80
C LEU A 107 -4.93 -5.54 -3.51
N GLY A 108 -3.85 -5.73 -2.76
CA GLY A 108 -3.61 -5.01 -1.52
C GLY A 108 -3.41 -3.51 -1.70
N LEU A 109 -2.69 -3.09 -2.75
CA LEU A 109 -2.59 -1.67 -3.11
C LEU A 109 -3.96 -1.07 -3.48
N SER A 110 -4.83 -1.88 -4.10
CA SER A 110 -6.18 -1.44 -4.50
C SER A 110 -7.09 -1.28 -3.28
N LEU A 111 -7.05 -2.24 -2.34
CA LEU A 111 -7.78 -2.12 -1.07
C LEU A 111 -7.28 -0.96 -0.22
N ALA A 112 -5.97 -0.67 -0.24
CA ALA A 112 -5.42 0.51 0.41
C ALA A 112 -5.94 1.82 -0.22
N GLN A 113 -6.03 1.88 -1.55
CA GLN A 113 -6.62 3.02 -2.26
C GLN A 113 -8.08 3.23 -1.86
N ASP A 114 -8.87 2.16 -1.85
CA ASP A 114 -10.29 2.23 -1.48
C ASP A 114 -10.47 2.69 -0.03
N PHE A 115 -9.68 2.15 0.89
CA PHE A 115 -9.67 2.58 2.28
C PHE A 115 -9.35 4.07 2.40
N VAL A 116 -8.28 4.55 1.76
CA VAL A 116 -7.89 5.96 1.83
C VAL A 116 -9.00 6.85 1.25
N CYS A 117 -9.59 6.48 0.11
CA CYS A 117 -10.66 7.22 -0.55
C CYS A 117 -11.96 7.25 0.25
N GLY A 118 -12.28 6.18 0.98
CA GLY A 118 -13.46 6.15 1.85
C GLY A 118 -13.21 6.79 3.20
N ALA A 119 -12.01 6.64 3.75
CA ALA A 119 -11.72 7.00 5.12
C ALA A 119 -11.37 8.48 5.28
N LEU A 120 -10.53 9.05 4.41
CA LEU A 120 -10.10 10.44 4.52
C LEU A 120 -11.24 11.45 4.44
N PRO A 121 -12.20 11.36 3.49
CA PRO A 121 -13.30 12.34 3.41
C PRO A 121 -14.21 12.37 4.64
N ALA A 122 -14.21 11.30 5.45
CA ALA A 122 -15.00 11.26 6.67
C ALA A 122 -14.32 11.98 7.84
N VAL A 123 -12.99 12.18 7.79
CA VAL A 123 -12.18 12.71 8.91
C VAL A 123 -11.50 14.04 8.60
N GLU A 124 -11.23 14.36 7.33
CA GLU A 124 -10.72 15.66 6.89
C GLU A 124 -11.85 16.48 6.24
N ARG A 125 -12.03 17.71 6.71
CA ARG A 125 -13.10 18.62 6.27
C ARG A 125 -12.59 19.75 5.38
N ASP A 126 -11.30 20.08 5.47
CA ASP A 126 -10.67 21.02 4.55
C ASP A 126 -10.50 20.36 3.18
N SER A 127 -11.25 20.87 2.20
CA SER A 127 -11.25 20.35 0.83
C SER A 127 -9.88 20.41 0.13
N ALA A 128 -9.07 21.43 0.41
CA ALA A 128 -7.76 21.59 -0.18
C ALA A 128 -6.76 20.59 0.41
N LYS A 129 -6.80 20.42 1.74
CA LYS A 129 -6.02 19.37 2.42
C LYS A 129 -6.42 17.97 1.98
N LEU A 130 -7.72 17.69 1.96
CA LEU A 130 -8.24 16.39 1.51
C LEU A 130 -7.78 16.07 0.09
N SER A 131 -7.89 17.03 -0.84
CA SER A 131 -7.42 16.87 -2.21
C SER A 131 -5.91 16.59 -2.28
N ALA A 132 -5.10 17.30 -1.51
CA ALA A 132 -3.66 17.10 -1.44
C ALA A 132 -3.31 15.70 -0.90
N MET A 133 -3.96 15.26 0.19
CA MET A 133 -3.76 13.94 0.78
C MET A 133 -4.14 12.82 -0.18
N LEU A 134 -5.33 12.88 -0.78
CA LEU A 134 -5.79 11.87 -1.76
C LEU A 134 -4.87 11.81 -2.99
N THR A 135 -4.42 12.97 -3.47
CA THR A 135 -3.46 13.05 -4.58
C THR A 135 -2.12 12.41 -4.21
N ALA A 136 -1.62 12.66 -3.01
CA ALA A 136 -0.37 12.08 -2.53
C ALA A 136 -0.44 10.55 -2.43
N TRP A 137 -1.53 10.00 -1.87
CA TRP A 137 -1.75 8.56 -1.81
C TRP A 137 -1.88 7.91 -3.19
N ASN A 138 -2.64 8.52 -4.10
CA ASN A 138 -2.78 8.00 -5.46
C ASN A 138 -1.42 7.93 -6.17
N ARG A 139 -0.58 8.97 -6.03
CA ARG A 139 0.79 8.99 -6.58
C ARG A 139 1.66 7.90 -5.98
N LEU A 140 1.67 7.76 -4.64
CA LEU A 140 2.46 6.71 -3.98
C LEU A 140 2.01 5.31 -4.43
N LEU A 141 0.71 5.03 -4.44
CA LEU A 141 0.18 3.71 -4.81
C LEU A 141 0.44 3.40 -6.28
N ALA A 142 0.44 4.40 -7.17
CA ALA A 142 0.87 4.25 -8.56
C ALA A 142 2.38 3.94 -8.67
N VAL A 143 3.25 4.65 -7.93
CA VAL A 143 4.69 4.33 -7.87
C VAL A 143 4.90 2.89 -7.42
N LEU A 144 4.26 2.48 -6.32
CA LEU A 144 4.40 1.14 -5.75
C LEU A 144 3.91 0.07 -6.71
N LYS A 145 2.78 0.30 -7.40
CA LYS A 145 2.22 -0.64 -8.38
C LYS A 145 3.19 -0.91 -9.53
N GLU A 146 3.85 0.11 -10.07
CA GLU A 146 4.82 -0.09 -11.16
C GLU A 146 6.18 -0.59 -10.65
N LEU A 147 6.60 -0.19 -9.45
CA LEU A 147 7.83 -0.70 -8.83
C LEU A 147 7.77 -2.22 -8.61
N THR A 148 6.62 -2.70 -8.17
CA THR A 148 6.36 -4.10 -7.79
C THR A 148 5.76 -4.96 -8.90
N ARG A 149 5.73 -4.43 -10.13
CA ARG A 149 5.31 -5.19 -11.29
C ARG A 149 6.34 -6.30 -11.58
N PRO A 150 5.90 -7.56 -11.73
CA PRO A 150 6.78 -8.69 -12.04
C PRO A 150 7.43 -8.57 -13.42
#